data_AF-A0AAU7U6J9-F1
#
_entry.id   AF-A0AAU7U6J9-F1
#
_cell.length_a   1.000
_cell.length_b   1.000
_cell.length_c   1.000
_cell.angle_alpha   90.00
_cell.angle_beta   90.00
_cell.angle_gamma   90.00
#
_symmetry.space_group_name_H-M   'P 1'
#
loop_
_entity.id
_entity.type
_entity.pdbx_description
1 polymer ?
#
loop_
_entity_poly.entity_id
_entity_poly.type
_entity_poly.pdbx_seq_one_letter_code
_entity_poly.pdbx_strand_id
1 'polypeptide(L)'
;MTALLLAGCAGPPAHPPGALDLRPDHRYVELVPHSASELRLDVRGGRPSDPLDLQARGLPPGTALRAGADRVTFTSLDVQPGAYAFTLTGRKGPFVHEVPLQLYVPTTGPFALEPARPVDVTVKTDVPLSVTGQVTPAGGTLNVTGPDGVQYTLNVPPGAVLEPTPVRLTPVTGVDWSGFSASRGVRIEPDDLQLWKPARVDVTFPSKPAGAGIFRAFGAQGAGRDLFLKEVAVRDLTATLSVTRGGVGGVGWVLPEALEDPPIPSAPEARRSERLARFATVSEGSHTERMYEWTLNGRLTGAGAPSSEGAQALSTLLREVAVWNTDLQTRRWSAAWAGNAGLLWAHLAELAVAQVGPYQARCLQGGTADPAWTAELVHWQRAAAVLPAWQGALGPEGLRDLTAALNACR
;
A
#
# COMPACT_ATOMS: atom_id res chain seq x y z
N MET A 1 -10.89 -2.08 65.89
CA MET A 1 -11.75 -0.93 66.23
C MET A 1 -10.97 0.33 65.85
N THR A 2 -10.94 0.78 64.59
CA THR A 2 -12.01 1.22 63.67
C THR A 2 -12.23 2.74 63.77
N ALA A 3 -11.89 3.43 62.65
CA ALA A 3 -12.46 4.68 62.11
C ALA A 3 -12.13 6.02 62.83
N LEU A 4 -12.01 7.20 62.19
CA LEU A 4 -11.98 7.69 60.80
C LEU A 4 -11.50 9.16 60.86
N LEU A 5 -10.79 9.70 59.85
CA LEU A 5 -11.09 11.00 59.22
C LEU A 5 -10.23 11.26 57.97
N LEU A 6 -10.89 11.87 56.99
CA LEU A 6 -10.54 12.03 55.58
C LEU A 6 -9.46 13.09 55.32
N ALA A 7 -8.60 12.86 54.32
CA ALA A 7 -7.84 13.91 53.64
C ALA A 7 -8.09 13.79 52.13
N GLY A 8 -8.52 14.91 51.54
CA GLY A 8 -9.06 14.99 50.19
C GLY A 8 -8.04 14.85 49.07
N CYS A 9 -8.57 14.52 47.89
CA CYS A 9 -7.86 14.44 46.62
C CYS A 9 -7.25 15.80 46.23
N ALA A 10 -5.92 15.86 46.11
CA ALA A 10 -5.26 16.84 45.26
C ALA A 10 -5.15 16.23 43.85
N GLY A 11 -5.81 16.83 42.87
CA GLY A 11 -5.69 16.44 41.47
C GLY A 11 -4.26 16.64 40.93
N PRO A 12 -3.92 16.02 39.79
CA PRO A 12 -2.60 16.18 39.17
C PRO A 12 -2.33 17.67 38.85
N PRO A 13 -1.06 18.11 38.91
CA PRO A 13 -0.71 19.50 38.68
C PRO A 13 -1.16 19.93 37.28
N ALA A 14 -1.89 21.04 37.21
CA ALA A 14 -2.30 21.65 35.94
C ALA A 14 -1.05 21.98 35.10
N HIS A 15 -0.99 21.44 33.89
CA HIS A 15 0.02 21.85 32.91
C HIS A 15 -0.09 23.36 32.66
N PRO A 16 1.03 24.11 32.60
CA PRO A 16 0.98 25.54 32.34
C PRO A 16 0.36 25.79 30.95
N PRO A 17 -0.55 26.78 30.80
CA PRO A 17 -1.16 27.12 29.52
C PRO A 17 -0.09 27.71 28.59
N GLY A 18 0.30 26.96 27.55
CA GLY A 18 1.20 27.42 26.50
C GLY A 18 2.44 26.55 26.21
N ALA A 19 2.53 25.33 26.75
CA ALA A 19 3.55 24.38 26.31
C ALA A 19 3.42 24.11 24.81
N LEU A 20 4.55 24.06 24.11
CA LEU A 20 4.65 23.68 22.71
C LEU A 20 4.30 22.18 22.60
N ASP A 21 3.01 21.86 22.55
CA ASP A 21 2.52 20.49 22.56
C ASP A 21 2.61 19.88 21.16
N LEU A 22 3.83 19.45 20.81
CA LEU A 22 4.00 18.54 19.69
C LEU A 22 3.56 17.17 20.18
N ARG A 23 2.44 16.69 19.63
CA ARG A 23 2.02 15.30 19.84
C ARG A 23 3.18 14.36 19.50
N PRO A 24 3.35 13.21 20.18
CA PRO A 24 4.48 12.29 19.98
C PRO A 24 4.70 11.86 18.51
N ASP A 25 3.64 11.84 17.71
CA ASP A 25 3.59 11.57 16.27
C ASP A 25 4.08 12.73 15.38
N HIS A 26 4.30 13.93 15.94
CA HIS A 26 4.80 15.12 15.22
C HIS A 26 6.30 15.39 15.42
N ARG A 27 7.05 14.46 16.04
CA ARG A 27 8.52 14.57 16.18
C ARG A 27 9.28 14.25 14.89
N TYR A 28 8.54 13.94 13.83
CA TYR A 28 9.03 13.69 12.49
C TYR A 28 8.33 14.63 11.52
N VAL A 29 9.10 15.32 10.69
CA VAL A 29 8.60 16.24 9.66
C VAL A 29 8.96 15.65 8.31
N GLU A 30 7.94 15.30 7.53
CA GLU A 30 8.14 14.65 6.25
C GLU A 30 7.89 15.61 5.09
N LEU A 31 8.83 15.61 4.14
CA LEU A 31 8.79 16.41 2.92
C LEU A 31 7.70 15.92 1.97
N VAL A 32 6.82 16.83 1.54
CA VAL A 32 5.99 16.65 0.33
C VAL A 32 6.31 17.81 -0.61
N PRO A 33 7.15 17.65 -1.64
CA PRO A 33 7.43 18.74 -2.56
C PRO A 33 6.22 18.94 -3.46
N HIS A 34 5.66 20.15 -3.39
CA HIS A 34 5.16 20.79 -4.59
C HIS A 34 6.37 21.30 -5.39
N SER A 35 6.28 21.27 -6.72
CA SER A 35 7.31 21.65 -7.71
C SER A 35 8.32 22.72 -7.24
N ALA A 36 9.62 22.54 -7.55
CA ALA A 36 10.72 23.41 -7.11
C ALA A 36 10.70 23.67 -5.58
N SER A 37 10.80 22.56 -4.84
CA SER A 37 11.26 22.40 -3.46
C SER A 37 10.98 23.54 -2.44
N GLU A 38 9.70 23.75 -2.18
CA GLU A 38 9.24 24.35 -0.92
C GLU A 38 8.95 23.25 0.13
N LEU A 39 9.56 23.35 1.32
CA LEU A 39 9.37 22.43 2.46
C LEU A 39 8.45 23.08 3.51
N ARG A 40 7.16 22.75 3.53
CA ARG A 40 6.25 23.37 4.50
C ARG A 40 6.11 22.55 5.78
N LEU A 41 6.36 23.17 6.93
CA LEU A 41 6.09 22.58 8.25
C LEU A 41 5.06 23.41 9.03
N ASP A 42 3.85 22.89 9.19
CA ASP A 42 2.82 23.58 9.96
C ASP A 42 2.98 23.32 11.47
N VAL A 43 3.80 24.14 12.13
CA VAL A 43 3.90 24.18 13.60
C VAL A 43 2.80 25.06 14.18
N ARG A 44 1.70 24.46 14.67
CA ARG A 44 0.63 25.21 15.34
C ARG A 44 1.00 25.49 16.79
N GLY A 45 1.33 26.75 17.10
CA GLY A 45 1.56 27.20 18.47
C GLY A 45 1.42 28.73 18.58
N GLY A 46 0.67 29.21 19.57
CA GLY A 46 0.37 30.63 19.76
C GLY A 46 -1.04 31.04 19.31
N ARG A 47 -1.60 32.08 19.93
CA ARG A 47 -2.81 32.75 19.43
C ARG A 47 -2.36 33.89 18.51
N PRO A 48 -3.16 34.35 17.53
CA PRO A 48 -2.80 35.50 16.69
C PRO A 48 -2.44 36.77 17.48
N SER A 49 -2.96 36.90 18.70
CA SER A 49 -2.69 38.00 19.63
C SER A 49 -1.43 37.83 20.49
N ASP A 50 -0.71 36.72 20.37
CA ASP A 50 0.41 36.33 21.23
C ASP A 50 1.40 35.44 20.44
N PRO A 51 2.20 36.05 19.54
CA PRO A 51 3.02 35.33 18.58
C PRO A 51 4.18 34.61 19.25
N LEU A 52 4.42 33.37 18.82
CA LEU A 52 5.56 32.57 19.25
C LEU A 52 6.79 32.94 18.40
N ASP A 53 7.89 33.35 19.03
CA ASP A 53 9.16 33.55 18.31
C ASP A 53 9.79 32.19 18.05
N LEU A 54 9.86 31.81 16.78
CA LEU A 54 10.33 30.49 16.32
C LEU A 54 11.66 30.64 15.61
N GLN A 55 12.65 29.91 16.11
CA GLN A 55 13.98 29.81 15.52
C GLN A 55 14.32 28.35 15.25
N ALA A 56 15.08 28.08 14.21
CA ALA A 56 15.61 26.75 13.93
C ALA A 56 17.14 26.81 13.86
N ARG A 57 17.80 25.85 14.50
CA ARG A 57 19.25 25.67 14.45
C ARG A 57 19.58 24.29 13.87
N GLY A 58 20.64 24.20 13.06
CA GLY A 58 21.05 22.94 12.42
C GLY A 58 20.30 22.59 11.12
N LEU A 59 19.67 23.57 10.46
CA LEU A 59 19.05 23.33 9.16
C LEU A 59 20.07 22.98 8.09
N PRO A 60 19.68 22.18 7.08
CA PRO A 60 20.53 21.92 5.93
C PRO A 60 20.96 23.23 5.25
N PRO A 61 22.20 23.31 4.72
CA PRO A 61 22.64 24.44 3.91
C PRO A 61 21.65 24.74 2.77
N GLY A 62 21.42 26.02 2.49
CA GLY A 62 20.49 26.44 1.43
C GLY A 62 19.00 26.38 1.83
N THR A 63 18.68 26.19 3.11
CA THR A 63 17.31 26.26 3.63
C THR A 63 17.01 27.64 4.20
N ALA A 64 16.00 28.31 3.66
CA ALA A 64 15.42 29.52 4.22
C ALA A 64 14.28 29.18 5.20
N LEU A 65 14.25 29.86 6.34
CA LEU A 65 13.17 29.77 7.31
C LEU A 65 12.27 31.00 7.19
N ARG A 66 10.96 30.79 7.08
CA ARG A 66 9.96 31.83 7.21
C ARG A 66 9.01 31.48 8.35
N ALA A 67 9.18 32.14 9.48
CA ALA A 67 8.25 32.04 10.61
C ALA A 67 7.08 33.03 10.42
N GLY A 68 5.86 32.52 10.57
CA GLY A 68 4.63 33.29 10.77
C GLY A 68 4.13 33.11 12.20
N ALA A 69 3.05 33.83 12.56
CA ALA A 69 2.52 33.81 13.93
C ALA A 69 2.01 32.43 14.41
N ASP A 70 1.70 31.52 13.48
CA ASP A 70 1.13 30.20 13.74
C ASP A 70 1.68 29.09 12.81
N ARG A 71 2.74 29.38 12.05
CA ARG A 71 3.27 28.50 10.99
C ARG A 71 4.75 28.73 10.75
N VAL A 72 5.50 27.69 10.39
CA VAL A 72 6.92 27.80 10.01
C VAL A 72 7.18 27.14 8.67
N THR A 73 7.37 27.95 7.63
CA THR A 73 7.70 27.41 6.31
C THR A 73 9.22 27.33 6.16
N PHE A 74 9.71 26.22 5.62
CA PHE A 74 11.08 26.08 5.15
C PHE A 74 11.07 26.10 3.62
N THR A 75 12.07 26.70 2.99
CA THR A 75 12.17 26.67 1.53
C THR A 75 13.60 26.34 1.19
N SER A 76 13.83 25.35 0.36
CA SER A 76 15.19 25.02 -0.03
C SER A 76 15.24 24.42 -1.42
N LEU A 77 16.01 25.07 -2.28
CA LEU A 77 16.14 24.64 -3.66
C LEU A 77 17.19 23.52 -3.84
N ASP A 78 18.09 23.32 -2.86
CA ASP A 78 19.33 22.53 -3.01
C ASP A 78 19.66 21.62 -1.81
N VAL A 79 18.66 21.14 -1.06
CA VAL A 79 18.94 20.22 0.06
C VAL A 79 19.56 18.93 -0.46
N GLN A 80 20.81 18.68 -0.08
CA GLN A 80 21.45 17.41 -0.37
C GLN A 80 20.78 16.29 0.41
N PRO A 81 20.93 15.05 -0.05
CA PRO A 81 20.52 13.93 0.77
C PRO A 81 21.29 13.76 2.07
N GLY A 82 20.57 13.29 3.10
CA GLY A 82 21.12 12.96 4.40
C GLY A 82 20.07 13.04 5.51
N ALA A 83 20.47 12.61 6.70
CA ALA A 83 19.74 12.89 7.92
C ALA A 83 20.27 14.20 8.53
N TYR A 84 19.38 15.17 8.71
CA TYR A 84 19.70 16.48 9.26
C TYR A 84 19.02 16.61 10.62
N ALA A 85 19.83 16.62 11.68
CA ALA A 85 19.34 16.97 12.99
C ALA A 85 19.21 18.49 13.09
N PHE A 86 18.01 18.98 13.41
CA PHE A 86 17.77 20.39 13.67
C PHE A 86 16.96 20.55 14.94
N THR A 87 17.11 21.69 15.60
CA THR A 87 16.37 22.02 16.83
C THR A 87 15.46 23.19 16.56
N LEU A 88 14.15 22.98 16.75
CA LEU A 88 13.18 24.06 16.74
C LEU A 88 13.10 24.67 18.13
N THR A 89 13.36 25.95 18.24
CA THR A 89 13.26 26.74 19.48
C THR A 89 12.04 27.64 19.39
N GLY A 90 11.06 27.45 20.26
CA GLY A 90 9.94 28.38 20.44
C GLY A 90 10.13 29.20 21.72
N ARG A 91 10.01 30.53 21.62
CA ARG A 91 10.07 31.45 22.76
C ARG A 91 8.75 32.17 22.95
N LYS A 92 8.27 32.15 24.18
CA LYS A 92 7.07 32.87 24.62
C LYS A 92 7.34 33.58 25.95
N GLY A 93 7.55 34.89 25.91
CA GLY A 93 7.98 35.64 27.08
C GLY A 93 9.28 35.05 27.66
N PRO A 94 9.34 34.68 28.95
CA PRO A 94 10.54 34.09 29.55
C PRO A 94 10.70 32.58 29.26
N PHE A 95 9.69 31.93 28.67
CA PHE A 95 9.70 30.49 28.43
C PHE A 95 10.33 30.16 27.09
N VAL A 96 11.28 29.23 27.11
CA VAL A 96 11.97 28.70 25.93
C VAL A 96 11.73 27.19 25.87
N HIS A 97 11.23 26.71 24.73
CA HIS A 97 11.07 25.29 24.44
C HIS A 97 11.94 24.91 23.26
N GLU A 98 12.79 23.91 23.44
CA GLU A 98 13.61 23.33 22.37
C GLU A 98 13.08 21.93 22.04
N VAL A 99 12.85 21.69 20.75
CA VAL A 99 12.42 20.40 20.24
C VAL A 99 13.47 19.91 19.24
N PRO A 100 14.22 18.86 19.57
CA PRO A 100 15.08 18.21 18.59
C PRO A 100 14.21 17.46 17.58
N LEU A 101 14.50 17.69 16.30
CA LEU A 101 13.84 17.07 15.16
C LEU A 101 14.90 16.46 14.24
N GLN A 102 14.52 15.41 13.51
CA GLN A 102 15.33 14.89 12.42
C GLN A 102 14.56 15.06 11.10
N LEU A 103 15.20 15.74 10.15
CA LEU A 103 14.76 15.82 8.77
C LEU A 103 15.53 14.77 7.97
N TYR A 104 14.83 13.82 7.36
CA TYR A 104 15.44 12.85 6.46
C TYR A 104 15.22 13.27 5.01
N VAL A 105 16.32 13.47 4.29
CA VAL A 105 16.34 13.79 2.87
C VAL A 105 16.97 12.57 2.16
N PRO A 106 16.20 11.80 1.37
CA PRO A 106 16.69 10.54 0.82
C PRO A 106 17.85 10.74 -0.18
N THR A 107 18.83 9.81 -0.18
CA THR A 107 20.06 9.75 -1.03
C THR A 107 19.79 9.67 -2.52
N THR A 108 18.61 9.21 -2.87
CA THR A 108 18.02 9.38 -4.18
C THR A 108 16.98 10.48 -4.04
N GLY A 109 17.14 11.56 -4.82
CA GLY A 109 16.31 12.75 -4.68
C GLY A 109 14.80 12.44 -4.69
N PRO A 110 13.98 13.38 -4.21
CA PRO A 110 12.54 13.21 -4.23
C PRO A 110 12.05 12.97 -5.67
N PHE A 111 11.51 11.78 -5.95
CA PHE A 111 10.48 11.54 -6.99
C PHE A 111 10.87 11.41 -8.47
N ALA A 112 12.12 11.05 -8.79
CA ALA A 112 12.27 10.21 -9.98
C ALA A 112 11.60 8.88 -9.63
N LEU A 113 10.49 8.52 -10.29
CA LEU A 113 10.11 7.12 -10.40
C LEU A 113 11.40 6.40 -10.80
N GLU A 114 12.03 5.66 -9.87
CA GLU A 114 13.20 4.87 -10.22
C GLU A 114 12.83 4.16 -11.53
N PRO A 115 13.58 4.42 -12.63
CA PRO A 115 13.15 3.97 -13.93
C PRO A 115 13.00 2.46 -13.82
N ALA A 116 11.87 1.95 -14.32
CA ALA A 116 11.61 0.53 -14.26
C ALA A 116 12.80 -0.21 -14.89
N ARG A 117 13.29 -1.21 -14.16
CA ARG A 117 14.32 -2.15 -14.60
C ARG A 117 13.69 -3.54 -14.53
N PRO A 118 12.70 -3.83 -15.41
CA PRO A 118 12.02 -5.10 -15.41
C PRO A 118 13.04 -6.20 -15.73
N VAL A 119 13.00 -7.28 -14.98
CA VAL A 119 13.83 -8.47 -15.22
C VAL A 119 12.89 -9.63 -15.53
N ASP A 120 12.99 -10.16 -16.74
CA ASP A 120 12.28 -11.36 -17.13
C ASP A 120 13.13 -12.60 -16.86
N VAL A 121 12.50 -13.66 -16.38
CA VAL A 121 13.13 -14.91 -15.97
C VAL A 121 12.40 -16.12 -16.57
N THR A 122 13.14 -17.20 -16.79
CA THR A 122 12.61 -18.54 -17.05
C THR A 122 12.29 -19.24 -15.74
N VAL A 123 11.04 -19.65 -15.59
CA VAL A 123 10.56 -20.37 -14.41
C VAL A 123 10.45 -21.87 -14.73
N LYS A 124 11.20 -22.68 -13.97
CA LYS A 124 11.17 -24.14 -14.08
C LYS A 124 10.04 -24.67 -13.20
N THR A 125 9.06 -25.32 -13.81
CA THR A 125 7.87 -25.84 -13.13
C THR A 125 7.79 -27.36 -13.20
N ASP A 126 7.13 -27.96 -12.21
CA ASP A 126 6.80 -29.39 -12.18
C ASP A 126 5.31 -29.60 -12.48
N VAL A 127 4.98 -29.57 -13.77
CA VAL A 127 3.60 -29.68 -14.29
C VAL A 127 2.89 -30.94 -13.82
N PRO A 128 3.51 -32.15 -13.85
CA PRO A 128 2.88 -33.37 -13.34
C PRO A 128 2.41 -33.30 -11.88
N LEU A 129 3.06 -32.49 -11.05
CA LEU A 129 2.70 -32.33 -9.63
C LEU A 129 1.66 -31.22 -9.38
N SER A 130 1.12 -30.59 -10.41
CA SER A 130 0.15 -29.50 -10.22
C SER A 130 -1.16 -29.98 -9.59
N VAL A 131 -1.80 -29.12 -8.79
CA VAL A 131 -3.16 -29.33 -8.29
C VAL A 131 -4.07 -28.22 -8.81
N THR A 132 -5.31 -28.57 -9.14
CA THR A 132 -6.36 -27.62 -9.50
C THR A 132 -7.47 -27.68 -8.47
N GLY A 133 -7.94 -26.53 -8.02
CA GLY A 133 -9.03 -26.40 -7.07
C GLY A 133 -9.93 -25.23 -7.43
N GLN A 134 -11.17 -25.26 -6.96
CA GLN A 134 -12.09 -24.13 -7.09
C GLN A 134 -11.94 -23.20 -5.90
N VAL A 135 -11.65 -21.93 -6.15
CA VAL A 135 -11.68 -20.87 -5.15
C VAL A 135 -12.99 -20.11 -5.32
N THR A 136 -13.73 -19.92 -4.24
CA THR A 136 -15.05 -19.26 -4.29
C THR A 136 -15.01 -17.93 -3.55
N PRO A 137 -16.07 -17.10 -3.62
CA PRO A 137 -16.15 -15.89 -2.78
C PRO A 137 -16.01 -16.14 -1.28
N ALA A 138 -16.27 -17.37 -0.80
CA ALA A 138 -16.02 -17.76 0.58
C ALA A 138 -14.52 -18.00 0.89
N GLY A 139 -13.64 -17.87 -0.10
CA GLY A 139 -12.22 -18.21 -0.02
C GLY A 139 -11.93 -19.63 -0.51
N GLY A 140 -10.74 -20.12 -0.19
CA GLY A 140 -10.32 -21.48 -0.50
C GLY A 140 -8.86 -21.73 -0.10
N THR A 141 -8.50 -23.01 0.02
CA THR A 141 -7.12 -23.43 0.26
C THR A 141 -6.72 -24.49 -0.75
N LEU A 142 -5.54 -24.33 -1.36
CA LEU A 142 -4.94 -25.31 -2.26
C LEU A 142 -3.55 -25.68 -1.74
N ASN A 143 -3.22 -26.97 -1.76
CA ASN A 143 -1.97 -27.52 -1.26
C ASN A 143 -1.28 -28.33 -2.36
N VAL A 144 0.01 -28.10 -2.56
CA VAL A 144 0.82 -28.88 -3.49
C VAL A 144 2.21 -29.14 -2.89
N THR A 145 2.77 -30.31 -3.17
CA THR A 145 4.12 -30.68 -2.69
C THR A 145 5.04 -30.80 -3.89
N GLY A 146 6.18 -30.10 -3.84
CA GLY A 146 7.22 -30.18 -4.85
C GLY A 146 8.01 -31.51 -4.79
N PRO A 147 8.82 -31.80 -5.81
CA PRO A 147 9.60 -33.04 -5.88
C PRO A 147 10.68 -33.14 -4.80
N ASP A 148 11.03 -32.01 -4.17
CA ASP A 148 11.99 -31.89 -3.07
C ASP A 148 11.33 -31.95 -1.68
N GLY A 149 10.04 -32.26 -1.61
CA GLY A 149 9.26 -32.34 -0.38
C GLY A 149 8.85 -30.99 0.20
N VAL A 150 9.14 -29.87 -0.48
CA VAL A 150 8.63 -28.55 -0.08
C VAL A 150 7.13 -28.49 -0.30
N GLN A 151 6.39 -28.17 0.75
CA GLN A 151 4.94 -28.03 0.68
C GLN A 151 4.56 -26.56 0.48
N TYR A 152 3.70 -26.31 -0.51
CA TYR A 152 3.17 -24.99 -0.81
C TYR A 152 1.68 -24.98 -0.53
N THR A 153 1.25 -24.04 0.30
CA THR A 153 -0.15 -23.84 0.67
C THR A 153 -0.60 -22.45 0.26
N LEU A 154 -1.52 -22.36 -0.70
CA LEU A 154 -2.20 -21.11 -1.04
C LEU A 154 -3.47 -21.00 -0.19
N ASN A 155 -3.55 -19.97 0.65
CA ASN A 155 -4.72 -19.60 1.41
C ASN A 155 -5.34 -18.34 0.82
N VAL A 156 -6.50 -18.49 0.17
CA VAL A 156 -7.27 -17.39 -0.41
C VAL A 156 -8.37 -16.97 0.57
N PRO A 157 -8.34 -15.73 1.11
CA PRO A 157 -9.32 -15.31 2.09
C PRO A 157 -10.70 -15.03 1.48
N PRO A 158 -11.77 -15.02 2.30
CA PRO A 158 -13.11 -14.64 1.85
C PRO A 158 -13.14 -13.25 1.18
N GLY A 159 -13.81 -13.18 0.03
CA GLY A 159 -13.93 -11.97 -0.77
C GLY A 159 -12.68 -11.61 -1.59
N ALA A 160 -11.68 -12.50 -1.67
CA ALA A 160 -10.54 -12.29 -2.58
C ALA A 160 -10.89 -12.54 -4.06
N VAL A 161 -11.91 -13.37 -4.33
CA VAL A 161 -12.51 -13.54 -5.66
C VAL A 161 -14.00 -13.21 -5.61
N LEU A 162 -14.57 -12.75 -6.73
CA LEU A 162 -15.99 -12.36 -6.82
C LEU A 162 -16.90 -13.48 -7.34
N GLU A 163 -16.32 -14.51 -7.93
CA GLU A 163 -17.02 -15.67 -8.47
C GLU A 163 -16.17 -16.93 -8.32
N PRO A 164 -16.75 -18.13 -8.41
CA PRO A 164 -15.99 -19.37 -8.44
C PRO A 164 -14.96 -19.36 -9.57
N THR A 165 -13.68 -19.43 -9.20
CA THR A 165 -12.55 -19.37 -10.14
C THR A 165 -11.71 -20.64 -10.00
N PRO A 166 -11.49 -21.40 -11.10
CA PRO A 166 -10.55 -22.52 -11.06
C PRO A 166 -9.14 -21.96 -10.92
N VAL A 167 -8.45 -22.37 -9.86
CA VAL A 167 -7.06 -21.99 -9.60
C VAL A 167 -6.20 -23.24 -9.70
N ARG A 168 -5.08 -23.15 -10.41
CA ARG A 168 -4.09 -24.22 -10.50
C ARG A 168 -2.79 -23.78 -9.83
N LEU A 169 -2.27 -24.62 -8.94
CA LEU A 169 -0.96 -24.47 -8.34
C LEU A 169 0.01 -25.47 -8.96
N THR A 170 1.11 -24.97 -9.51
CA THR A 170 2.20 -25.78 -10.04
C THR A 170 3.49 -25.48 -9.29
N PRO A 171 4.17 -26.46 -8.67
CA PRO A 171 5.44 -26.23 -8.00
C PRO A 171 6.50 -25.64 -8.93
N VAL A 172 7.27 -24.69 -8.43
CA VAL A 172 8.44 -24.10 -9.09
C VAL A 172 9.70 -24.68 -8.46
N THR A 173 10.50 -25.36 -9.27
CA THR A 173 11.74 -26.00 -8.85
C THR A 173 12.96 -25.08 -8.98
N GLY A 174 12.82 -23.99 -9.73
CA GLY A 174 13.83 -22.94 -9.81
C GLY A 174 13.45 -21.79 -10.73
N VAL A 175 14.18 -20.70 -10.57
CA VAL A 175 14.11 -19.46 -11.38
C VAL A 175 15.53 -19.12 -11.79
N ASP A 176 15.74 -18.84 -13.08
CA ASP A 176 17.07 -18.60 -13.69
C ASP A 176 17.59 -17.16 -13.52
N TRP A 177 17.33 -16.53 -12.38
CA TRP A 177 17.89 -15.21 -12.09
C TRP A 177 19.28 -15.35 -11.47
N SER A 178 20.27 -14.64 -12.03
CA SER A 178 21.65 -14.65 -11.51
C SER A 178 21.77 -14.16 -10.07
N GLY A 179 20.79 -13.39 -9.59
CA GLY A 179 20.73 -12.94 -8.20
C GLY A 179 20.31 -14.02 -7.21
N PHE A 180 19.84 -15.19 -7.64
CA PHE A 180 19.50 -16.29 -6.75
C PHE A 180 20.60 -17.35 -6.71
N SER A 181 21.01 -17.77 -5.51
CA SER A 181 21.77 -19.02 -5.35
C SER A 181 20.86 -20.25 -5.43
N ALA A 182 19.61 -20.09 -5.00
CA ALA A 182 18.54 -21.09 -5.05
C ALA A 182 17.18 -20.38 -4.93
N SER A 183 16.14 -20.98 -5.48
CA SER A 183 14.76 -20.48 -5.40
C SER A 183 13.74 -21.61 -5.42
N ARG A 184 12.60 -21.37 -4.78
CA ARG A 184 11.46 -22.28 -4.63
C ARG A 184 10.17 -21.48 -4.67
N GLY A 185 9.09 -22.06 -5.15
CA GLY A 185 7.81 -21.34 -5.19
C GLY A 185 6.70 -22.12 -5.84
N VAL A 186 5.66 -21.39 -6.23
CA VAL A 186 4.54 -21.90 -7.00
C VAL A 186 4.20 -20.94 -8.13
N ARG A 187 3.79 -21.51 -9.26
CA ARG A 187 3.01 -20.81 -10.27
C ARG A 187 1.53 -20.97 -9.93
N ILE A 188 0.82 -19.86 -9.90
CA ILE A 188 -0.60 -19.72 -9.62
C ILE A 188 -1.26 -19.32 -10.95
N GLU A 189 -2.08 -20.20 -11.48
CA GLU A 189 -2.84 -19.97 -12.71
C GLU A 189 -4.33 -19.78 -12.37
N PRO A 190 -5.06 -18.99 -13.17
CA PRO A 190 -4.61 -18.38 -14.42
C PRO A 190 -3.73 -17.14 -14.20
N ASP A 191 -2.88 -16.82 -15.19
CA ASP A 191 -1.88 -15.74 -15.10
C ASP A 191 -2.50 -14.33 -14.98
N ASP A 192 -3.76 -14.19 -15.40
CA ASP A 192 -4.57 -12.98 -15.33
C ASP A 192 -5.45 -12.91 -14.09
N LEU A 193 -5.38 -13.90 -13.18
CA LEU A 193 -6.08 -13.87 -11.90
C LEU A 193 -5.70 -12.60 -11.13
N GLN A 194 -6.69 -11.77 -10.77
CA GLN A 194 -6.50 -10.61 -9.91
C GLN A 194 -7.36 -10.77 -8.66
N LEU A 195 -6.73 -10.64 -7.49
CA LEU A 195 -7.40 -10.81 -6.21
C LEU A 195 -7.80 -9.45 -5.64
N TRP A 196 -8.99 -9.40 -5.05
CA TRP A 196 -9.52 -8.24 -4.34
C TRP A 196 -8.97 -8.10 -2.93
N LYS A 197 -8.38 -9.19 -2.41
CA LYS A 197 -7.66 -9.22 -1.14
C LYS A 197 -6.42 -10.09 -1.32
N PRO A 198 -5.28 -9.74 -0.71
CA PRO A 198 -4.08 -10.55 -0.79
C PRO A 198 -4.34 -11.96 -0.26
N ALA A 199 -4.04 -12.97 -1.08
CA ALA A 199 -3.90 -14.34 -0.62
C ALA A 199 -2.54 -14.56 0.02
N ARG A 200 -2.43 -15.60 0.84
CA ARG A 200 -1.18 -15.99 1.50
C ARG A 200 -0.64 -17.26 0.87
N VAL A 201 0.64 -17.29 0.55
CA VAL A 201 1.37 -18.50 0.20
C VAL A 201 2.30 -18.85 1.35
N ASP A 202 2.13 -20.04 1.88
CA ASP A 202 3.01 -20.63 2.89
C ASP A 202 3.90 -21.68 2.21
N VAL A 203 5.22 -21.49 2.30
CA VAL A 203 6.27 -22.37 1.76
C VAL A 203 6.91 -23.08 2.95
N THR A 204 6.57 -24.35 3.14
CA THR A 204 7.03 -25.16 4.27
C THR A 204 8.11 -26.15 3.81
N PHE A 205 9.30 -26.01 4.39
CA PHE A 205 10.45 -26.84 4.07
C PHE A 205 10.50 -28.08 4.99
N PRO A 206 10.84 -29.27 4.46
CA PRO A 206 10.95 -30.49 5.27
C PRO A 206 12.17 -30.47 6.21
N SER A 207 13.16 -29.64 5.91
CA SER A 207 14.36 -29.42 6.72
C SER A 207 14.88 -28.01 6.46
N LYS A 208 15.88 -27.56 7.22
CA LYS A 208 16.49 -26.24 7.00
C LYS A 208 17.01 -26.17 5.55
N PRO A 209 16.46 -25.30 4.70
CA PRO A 209 16.87 -25.24 3.32
C PRO A 209 18.31 -24.71 3.16
N ALA A 210 19.03 -25.28 2.19
CA ALA A 210 20.40 -24.90 1.85
C ALA A 210 20.41 -23.81 0.76
N GLY A 211 21.14 -22.74 1.00
CA GLY A 211 21.33 -21.63 0.07
C GLY A 211 22.30 -20.60 0.65
N ALA A 212 22.91 -19.79 -0.22
CA ALA A 212 23.86 -18.74 0.15
C ALA A 212 23.25 -17.38 -0.15
N GLY A 213 23.35 -16.45 0.82
CA GLY A 213 22.80 -15.10 0.69
C GLY A 213 21.62 -14.84 1.62
N ILE A 214 20.87 -13.78 1.31
CA ILE A 214 19.80 -13.26 2.13
C ILE A 214 18.47 -13.84 1.66
N PHE A 215 17.75 -14.47 2.58
CA PHE A 215 16.46 -15.07 2.28
C PHE A 215 15.38 -14.00 2.06
N ARG A 216 14.71 -14.06 0.91
CA ARG A 216 13.65 -13.13 0.48
C ARG A 216 12.51 -13.88 -0.20
N ALA A 217 11.32 -13.29 -0.16
CA ALA A 217 10.27 -13.68 -1.07
C ALA A 217 10.48 -12.98 -2.43
N PHE A 218 9.86 -13.52 -3.47
CA PHE A 218 9.83 -12.90 -4.78
C PHE A 218 8.47 -13.13 -5.45
N GLY A 219 8.19 -12.29 -6.44
CA GLY A 219 7.07 -12.47 -7.36
C GLY A 219 7.50 -12.23 -8.80
N ALA A 220 6.78 -12.83 -9.74
CA ALA A 220 6.89 -12.52 -11.17
C ALA A 220 5.52 -12.72 -11.82
N GLN A 221 5.25 -11.99 -12.91
CA GLN A 221 4.00 -12.08 -13.66
C GLN A 221 4.01 -13.26 -14.63
N GLY A 222 2.86 -13.92 -14.76
CA GLY A 222 2.67 -15.05 -15.66
C GLY A 222 3.77 -16.10 -15.53
N ALA A 223 4.47 -16.39 -16.64
CA ALA A 223 5.54 -17.39 -16.70
C ALA A 223 6.94 -16.89 -16.25
N GLY A 224 7.05 -15.70 -15.65
CA GLY A 224 8.33 -15.16 -15.15
C GLY A 224 8.67 -13.74 -15.60
N ARG A 225 7.71 -12.94 -16.07
CA ARG A 225 7.97 -11.55 -16.44
C ARG A 225 8.07 -10.65 -15.21
N ASP A 226 8.85 -9.58 -15.32
CA ASP A 226 8.84 -8.49 -14.34
C ASP A 226 9.09 -8.98 -12.90
N LEU A 227 10.17 -9.75 -12.69
CA LEU A 227 10.60 -10.26 -11.38
C LEU A 227 10.75 -9.11 -10.39
N PHE A 228 10.33 -9.32 -9.15
CA PHE A 228 10.53 -8.38 -8.06
C PHE A 228 10.69 -9.09 -6.71
N LEU A 229 11.43 -8.46 -5.80
CA LEU A 229 11.62 -8.98 -4.44
C LEU A 229 10.47 -8.54 -3.53
N LYS A 230 10.20 -9.34 -2.49
CA LYS A 230 9.11 -9.13 -1.54
C LYS A 230 9.58 -9.40 -0.12
N GLU A 231 8.88 -8.80 0.82
CA GLU A 231 8.99 -9.12 2.24
C GLU A 231 8.56 -10.58 2.47
N VAL A 232 9.30 -11.27 3.33
CA VAL A 232 8.99 -12.64 3.75
C VAL A 232 8.98 -12.72 5.25
N ALA A 233 7.90 -13.28 5.80
CA ALA A 233 7.86 -13.65 7.21
C ALA A 233 8.33 -15.10 7.33
N VAL A 234 9.31 -15.37 8.18
CA VAL A 234 9.82 -16.73 8.42
C VAL A 234 9.54 -17.12 9.86
N ARG A 235 8.90 -18.27 10.04
CA ARG A 235 8.70 -18.89 11.35
C ARG A 235 8.96 -20.38 11.22
N ASP A 236 9.85 -20.89 12.05
CA ASP A 236 10.30 -22.29 12.01
C ASP A 236 10.83 -22.67 10.61
N LEU A 237 10.19 -23.63 9.93
CA LEU A 237 10.51 -24.03 8.56
C LEU A 237 9.49 -23.53 7.53
N THR A 238 8.67 -22.54 7.90
CA THR A 238 7.64 -21.98 7.02
C THR A 238 7.96 -20.53 6.69
N ALA A 239 8.07 -20.25 5.40
CA ALA A 239 8.17 -18.91 4.86
C ALA A 239 6.81 -18.48 4.30
N THR A 240 6.35 -17.32 4.72
CA THR A 240 5.03 -16.79 4.36
C THR A 240 5.20 -15.52 3.53
N LEU A 241 4.52 -15.49 2.39
CA LEU A 241 4.44 -14.32 1.52
C LEU A 241 2.98 -14.05 1.10
N SER A 242 2.69 -12.80 0.77
CA SER A 242 1.38 -12.42 0.21
C SER A 242 1.43 -12.41 -1.31
N VAL A 243 0.34 -12.77 -1.97
CA VAL A 243 0.14 -12.68 -3.43
C VAL A 243 -1.20 -12.02 -3.71
N THR A 244 -1.25 -11.17 -4.71
CA THR A 244 -2.42 -10.36 -5.06
C THR A 244 -2.91 -10.62 -6.48
N ARG A 245 -2.14 -11.42 -7.22
CA ARG A 245 -2.41 -11.82 -8.60
C ARG A 245 -1.83 -13.20 -8.89
N GLY A 246 -2.31 -13.82 -9.96
CA GLY A 246 -1.71 -14.98 -10.58
C GLY A 246 -0.31 -14.69 -11.15
N GLY A 247 0.40 -15.75 -11.51
CA GLY A 247 1.81 -15.71 -11.87
C GLY A 247 2.66 -16.53 -10.88
N VAL A 248 3.87 -16.08 -10.60
CA VAL A 248 4.84 -16.83 -9.79
C VAL A 248 5.04 -16.14 -8.46
N GLY A 249 4.96 -16.90 -7.38
CA GLY A 249 5.26 -16.45 -6.02
C GLY A 249 6.13 -17.48 -5.30
N GLY A 250 7.18 -17.02 -4.64
CA GLY A 250 8.12 -17.92 -4.02
C GLY A 250 9.11 -17.24 -3.08
N VAL A 251 10.14 -18.00 -2.73
CA VAL A 251 11.26 -17.58 -1.88
C VAL A 251 12.58 -17.98 -2.51
N GLY A 252 13.60 -17.17 -2.29
CA GLY A 252 14.94 -17.40 -2.81
C GLY A 252 16.02 -16.84 -1.89
N TRP A 253 17.23 -17.35 -2.08
CA TRP A 253 18.44 -16.84 -1.45
C TRP A 253 19.07 -15.84 -2.40
N VAL A 254 18.91 -14.56 -2.06
CA VAL A 254 19.41 -13.45 -2.87
C VAL A 254 20.86 -13.18 -2.52
N LEU A 255 21.73 -13.21 -3.52
CA LEU A 255 23.13 -12.87 -3.37
C LEU A 255 23.29 -11.39 -2.99
N PRO A 256 24.25 -11.03 -2.11
CA PRO A 256 24.45 -9.63 -1.69
C PRO A 256 24.59 -8.65 -2.86
N GLU A 257 25.31 -9.05 -3.91
CA GLU A 257 25.56 -8.22 -5.10
C GLU A 257 24.25 -7.89 -5.85
N ALA A 258 23.27 -8.80 -5.80
CA ALA A 258 21.96 -8.60 -6.43
C ALA A 258 21.02 -7.71 -5.60
N LEU A 259 21.35 -7.44 -4.33
CA LEU A 259 20.62 -6.48 -3.50
C LEU A 259 21.13 -5.05 -3.70
N GLU A 260 22.34 -4.88 -4.24
CA GLU A 260 22.88 -3.55 -4.60
C GLU A 260 22.13 -2.95 -5.80
N ASP A 261 21.69 -3.79 -6.74
CA ASP A 261 20.84 -3.42 -7.87
C ASP A 261 19.66 -4.40 -8.07
N PRO A 262 18.63 -4.34 -7.20
CA PRO A 262 17.50 -5.24 -7.29
C PRO A 262 16.59 -4.89 -8.47
N PRO A 263 15.86 -5.87 -9.03
CA PRO A 263 14.95 -5.64 -10.14
C PRO A 263 13.85 -4.64 -9.73
N ILE A 264 13.55 -3.70 -10.61
CA ILE A 264 12.49 -2.70 -10.38
C ILE A 264 11.35 -2.98 -11.35
N PRO A 265 10.23 -3.51 -10.86
CA PRO A 265 9.17 -3.93 -11.74
C PRO A 265 8.50 -2.74 -12.43
N SER A 266 7.90 -2.99 -13.59
CA SER A 266 7.13 -2.00 -14.34
C SER A 266 5.77 -1.72 -13.70
N ALA A 267 5.12 -2.74 -13.13
CA ALA A 267 3.77 -2.61 -12.59
C ALA A 267 3.75 -1.83 -11.25
N PRO A 268 2.85 -0.83 -11.06
CA PRO A 268 2.78 -0.03 -9.83
C PRO A 268 2.64 -0.85 -8.54
N GLU A 269 1.80 -1.88 -8.57
CA GLU A 269 1.57 -2.79 -7.44
C GLU A 269 2.83 -3.59 -7.08
N ALA A 270 3.54 -4.11 -8.09
CA ALA A 270 4.80 -4.82 -7.89
C ALA A 270 5.86 -3.86 -7.35
N ARG A 271 5.92 -2.61 -7.83
CA ARG A 271 6.83 -1.57 -7.31
C ARG A 271 6.53 -1.24 -5.84
N ARG A 272 5.25 -1.18 -5.46
CA ARG A 272 4.86 -1.00 -4.05
C ARG A 272 5.37 -2.15 -3.20
N SER A 273 5.11 -3.39 -3.62
CA SER A 273 5.56 -4.59 -2.89
C SER A 273 7.08 -4.66 -2.74
N GLU A 274 7.79 -4.29 -3.80
CA GLU A 274 9.25 -4.28 -3.85
C GLU A 274 9.84 -3.20 -2.94
N ARG A 275 9.30 -1.98 -2.97
CA ARG A 275 9.70 -0.91 -2.07
C ARG A 275 9.45 -1.26 -0.61
N LEU A 276 8.27 -1.80 -0.28
CA LEU A 276 7.98 -2.27 1.07
C LEU A 276 8.96 -3.37 1.53
N ALA A 277 9.51 -4.16 0.60
CA ALA A 277 10.51 -5.16 0.92
C ALA A 277 11.92 -4.58 1.14
N ARG A 278 12.25 -3.45 0.48
CA ARG A 278 13.51 -2.72 0.70
C ARG A 278 13.52 -1.97 2.02
N PHE A 279 12.40 -1.36 2.36
CA PHE A 279 12.29 -0.42 3.45
C PHE A 279 11.94 -1.10 4.77
N ALA A 280 12.89 -1.15 5.70
CA ALA A 280 12.76 -1.85 6.96
C ALA A 280 12.05 -1.03 8.04
N THR A 281 11.85 0.28 7.83
CA THR A 281 11.33 1.20 8.86
C THR A 281 9.90 1.67 8.59
N VAL A 282 9.16 1.93 9.67
CA VAL A 282 7.77 2.46 9.62
C VAL A 282 7.68 3.80 8.88
N SER A 283 8.72 4.64 8.97
CA SER A 283 8.79 5.93 8.27
C SER A 283 8.94 5.77 6.75
N GLU A 284 9.78 4.84 6.30
CA GLU A 284 9.98 4.58 4.87
C GLU A 284 8.77 3.83 4.26
N GLY A 285 8.11 2.97 5.04
CA GLY A 285 6.81 2.40 4.67
C GLY A 285 5.76 3.51 4.47
N SER A 286 5.64 4.42 5.44
CA SER A 286 4.76 5.62 5.35
C SER A 286 5.06 6.47 4.11
N HIS A 287 6.31 6.51 3.65
CA HIS A 287 6.65 7.20 2.42
C HIS A 287 6.15 6.47 1.16
N THR A 288 6.36 5.15 1.11
CA THR A 288 5.93 4.29 0.00
C THR A 288 4.42 4.40 -0.24
N GLU A 289 3.62 4.50 0.82
CA GLU A 289 2.17 4.63 0.68
C GLU A 289 1.72 5.98 0.16
N ARG A 290 2.36 7.08 0.58
CA ARG A 290 2.06 8.42 0.04
C ARG A 290 2.31 8.49 -1.46
N MET A 291 3.39 7.84 -1.91
CA MET A 291 3.71 7.74 -3.33
C MET A 291 2.71 6.88 -4.10
N TYR A 292 2.23 5.83 -3.47
CA TYR A 292 1.19 4.99 -4.04
C TYR A 292 -0.13 5.77 -4.15
N GLU A 293 -0.53 6.47 -3.09
CA GLU A 293 -1.69 7.36 -3.08
C GLU A 293 -1.61 8.43 -4.18
N TRP A 294 -0.46 9.09 -4.35
CA TRP A 294 -0.25 10.05 -5.44
C TRP A 294 -0.42 9.41 -6.83
N THR A 295 0.11 8.20 -7.00
CA THR A 295 -0.02 7.43 -8.27
C THR A 295 -1.48 7.05 -8.54
N LEU A 296 -2.23 6.66 -7.51
CA LEU A 296 -3.65 6.35 -7.61
C LEU A 296 -4.44 7.61 -7.98
N ASN A 297 -4.19 8.74 -7.33
CA ASN A 297 -4.84 10.02 -7.63
C ASN A 297 -4.59 10.50 -9.07
N GLY A 298 -3.37 10.33 -9.59
CA GLY A 298 -3.09 10.64 -10.99
C GLY A 298 -3.91 9.79 -11.98
N ARG A 299 -4.17 8.53 -11.64
CA ARG A 299 -4.96 7.59 -12.48
C ARG A 299 -6.47 7.80 -12.35
N LEU A 300 -6.94 8.29 -11.22
CA LEU A 300 -8.37 8.58 -10.97
C LEU A 300 -8.92 9.58 -12.00
N THR A 301 -8.13 10.58 -12.39
CA THR A 301 -8.51 11.56 -13.43
C THR A 301 -8.83 10.89 -14.78
N GLY A 302 -8.06 9.86 -15.15
CA GLY A 302 -8.30 9.10 -16.39
C GLY A 302 -9.45 8.11 -16.29
N ALA A 303 -9.72 7.60 -15.08
CA ALA A 303 -10.79 6.64 -14.84
C ALA A 303 -12.19 7.27 -14.91
N GLY A 304 -12.34 8.59 -14.78
CA GLY A 304 -13.64 9.27 -14.78
C GLY A 304 -14.36 9.37 -16.13
N ALA A 305 -13.73 8.95 -17.24
CA ALA A 305 -14.37 8.99 -18.55
C ALA A 305 -15.55 7.98 -18.62
N PRO A 306 -16.74 8.38 -19.13
CA PRO A 306 -17.90 7.49 -19.29
C PRO A 306 -17.74 6.58 -20.52
N SER A 307 -16.70 5.74 -20.50
CA SER A 307 -16.34 4.76 -21.52
C SER A 307 -16.06 3.40 -20.87
N SER A 308 -16.05 2.33 -21.66
CA SER A 308 -15.66 1.00 -21.18
C SER A 308 -14.20 0.97 -20.69
N GLU A 309 -13.31 1.74 -21.32
CA GLU A 309 -11.94 1.95 -20.84
C GLU A 309 -11.90 2.64 -19.46
N GLY A 310 -12.71 3.68 -19.26
CA GLY A 310 -12.84 4.36 -17.96
C GLY A 310 -13.38 3.44 -16.86
N ALA A 311 -14.38 2.62 -17.19
CA ALA A 311 -14.92 1.63 -16.28
C ALA A 311 -13.90 0.54 -15.91
N GLN A 312 -13.13 0.04 -16.88
CA GLN A 312 -12.04 -0.92 -16.62
C GLN A 312 -10.92 -0.31 -15.77
N ALA A 313 -10.56 0.95 -16.03
CA ALA A 313 -9.59 1.68 -15.22
C ALA A 313 -10.08 1.83 -13.78
N LEU A 314 -11.36 2.16 -13.58
CA LEU A 314 -11.99 2.26 -12.28
C LEU A 314 -12.01 0.91 -11.54
N SER A 315 -12.38 -0.20 -12.20
CA SER A 315 -12.29 -1.54 -11.63
C SER A 315 -10.87 -1.92 -11.19
N THR A 316 -9.87 -1.53 -11.98
CA THR A 316 -8.46 -1.75 -11.65
C THR A 316 -8.07 -0.98 -10.38
N LEU A 317 -8.46 0.30 -10.29
CA LEU A 317 -8.21 1.13 -9.10
C LEU A 317 -8.96 0.60 -7.87
N LEU A 318 -10.19 0.11 -8.03
CA LEU A 318 -10.99 -0.47 -6.95
C LEU A 318 -10.28 -1.69 -6.34
N ARG A 319 -9.70 -2.56 -7.18
CA ARG A 319 -8.88 -3.71 -6.72
C ARG A 319 -7.63 -3.26 -5.98
N GLU A 320 -6.90 -2.31 -6.56
CA GLU A 320 -5.69 -1.76 -5.97
C GLU A 320 -5.93 -1.15 -4.58
N VAL A 321 -7.01 -0.36 -4.45
CA VAL A 321 -7.42 0.21 -3.15
C VAL A 321 -7.91 -0.87 -2.18
N ALA A 322 -8.56 -1.94 -2.66
CA ALA A 322 -8.95 -3.08 -1.83
C ALA A 322 -7.75 -3.82 -1.21
N VAL A 323 -6.74 -4.09 -2.03
CA VAL A 323 -5.47 -4.69 -1.60
C VAL A 323 -4.77 -3.78 -0.62
N TRP A 324 -4.67 -2.48 -0.93
CA TRP A 324 -4.05 -1.48 -0.08
C TRP A 324 -4.72 -1.38 1.29
N ASN A 325 -6.04 -1.25 1.33
CA ASN A 325 -6.82 -1.17 2.55
C ASN A 325 -6.64 -2.43 3.43
N THR A 326 -6.53 -3.61 2.82
CA THR A 326 -6.27 -4.86 3.57
C THR A 326 -4.89 -4.83 4.22
N ASP A 327 -3.87 -4.37 3.49
CA ASP A 327 -2.49 -4.29 3.99
C ASP A 327 -2.35 -3.26 5.14
N LEU A 328 -3.03 -2.11 5.04
CA LEU A 328 -3.09 -1.12 6.12
C LEU A 328 -3.69 -1.69 7.40
N GLN A 329 -4.74 -2.51 7.28
CA GLN A 329 -5.40 -3.15 8.41
C GLN A 329 -4.52 -4.23 9.06
N THR A 330 -3.87 -5.08 8.26
CA THR A 330 -3.05 -6.19 8.79
C THR A 330 -1.78 -5.69 9.47
N ARG A 331 -1.12 -4.68 8.89
CA ARG A 331 0.12 -4.12 9.42
C ARG A 331 -0.09 -3.10 10.56
N ARG A 332 -1.34 -2.81 10.94
CA ARG A 332 -1.70 -1.86 12.02
C ARG A 332 -1.11 -0.46 11.84
N TRP A 333 -1.24 0.10 10.64
CA TRP A 333 -0.71 1.44 10.35
C TRP A 333 -1.50 2.51 11.09
N SER A 334 -0.95 3.73 11.19
CA SER A 334 -1.58 4.81 11.96
C SER A 334 -2.98 5.15 11.44
N ALA A 335 -3.85 5.64 12.33
CA ALA A 335 -5.24 5.98 11.98
C ALA A 335 -5.37 7.01 10.84
N ALA A 336 -4.36 7.86 10.65
CA ALA A 336 -4.31 8.81 9.55
C ALA A 336 -4.32 8.12 8.17
N TRP A 337 -3.58 7.02 8.03
CA TRP A 337 -3.52 6.25 6.78
C TRP A 337 -4.82 5.52 6.46
N ALA A 338 -5.48 4.98 7.48
CA ALA A 338 -6.81 4.41 7.32
C ALA A 338 -7.82 5.45 6.83
N GLY A 339 -7.67 6.72 7.24
CA GLY A 339 -8.45 7.85 6.74
C GLY A 339 -8.27 8.09 5.23
N ASN A 340 -7.04 8.06 4.72
CA ASN A 340 -6.76 8.26 3.30
C ASN A 340 -7.35 7.14 2.43
N ALA A 341 -7.27 5.89 2.87
CA ALA A 341 -7.94 4.78 2.18
C ALA A 341 -9.47 5.00 2.12
N GLY A 342 -10.08 5.49 3.20
CA GLY A 342 -11.49 5.88 3.23
C GLY A 342 -11.85 6.96 2.21
N LEU A 343 -11.00 7.98 2.04
CA LEU A 343 -11.18 9.03 1.04
C LEU A 343 -11.09 8.48 -0.39
N LEU A 344 -10.14 7.59 -0.67
CA LEU A 344 -10.05 6.94 -1.99
C LEU A 344 -11.30 6.10 -2.27
N TRP A 345 -11.83 5.38 -1.28
CA TRP A 345 -13.09 4.65 -1.44
C TRP A 345 -14.25 5.56 -1.81
N ALA A 346 -14.39 6.70 -1.12
CA ALA A 346 -15.42 7.68 -1.42
C ALA A 346 -15.28 8.24 -2.85
N HIS A 347 -14.05 8.61 -3.25
CA HIS A 347 -13.81 9.16 -4.58
C HIS A 347 -14.07 8.12 -5.70
N LEU A 348 -13.66 6.86 -5.49
CA LEU A 348 -14.00 5.77 -6.40
C LEU A 348 -15.53 5.57 -6.51
N ALA A 349 -16.26 5.75 -5.41
CA ALA A 349 -17.71 5.60 -5.38
C ALA A 349 -18.40 6.72 -6.17
N GLU A 350 -17.96 7.96 -5.98
CA GLU A 350 -18.43 9.10 -6.77
C GLU A 350 -18.18 8.90 -8.26
N LEU A 351 -16.97 8.46 -8.65
CA LEU A 351 -16.64 8.17 -10.05
C LEU A 351 -17.49 7.03 -10.62
N ALA A 352 -17.71 5.97 -9.84
CA ALA A 352 -18.58 4.87 -10.26
C ALA A 352 -20.00 5.36 -10.54
N VAL A 353 -20.62 6.04 -9.57
CA VAL A 353 -21.99 6.57 -9.70
C VAL A 353 -22.10 7.57 -10.85
N ALA A 354 -21.10 8.45 -11.03
CA ALA A 354 -21.07 9.39 -12.16
C ALA A 354 -21.04 8.69 -13.52
N GLN A 355 -20.42 7.50 -13.62
CA GLN A 355 -20.42 6.69 -14.84
C GLN A 355 -21.76 5.97 -15.06
N VAL A 356 -22.46 5.56 -14.01
CA VAL A 356 -23.72 4.80 -14.10
C VAL A 356 -24.80 5.54 -14.92
N GLY A 357 -24.95 6.85 -14.72
CA GLY A 357 -26.00 7.64 -15.38
C GLY A 357 -25.92 7.63 -16.92
N PRO A 358 -24.76 7.97 -17.52
CA PRO A 358 -24.54 7.85 -18.96
C PRO A 358 -24.80 6.43 -19.53
N TYR A 359 -24.55 5.37 -18.75
CA TYR A 359 -24.86 3.99 -19.19
C TYR A 359 -26.34 3.78 -19.34
N GLN A 360 -27.04 4.07 -18.25
CA GLN A 360 -28.44 3.83 -18.12
C GLN A 360 -29.19 4.60 -19.20
N ALA A 361 -28.82 5.87 -19.43
CA ALA A 361 -29.38 6.68 -20.49
C ALA A 361 -29.19 6.04 -21.88
N ARG A 362 -28.01 5.48 -22.17
CA ARG A 362 -27.73 4.83 -23.46
C ARG A 362 -28.59 3.60 -23.68
N CYS A 363 -28.76 2.75 -22.66
CA CYS A 363 -29.63 1.57 -22.76
C CYS A 363 -31.10 1.94 -22.91
N LEU A 364 -31.58 2.93 -22.15
CA LEU A 364 -32.96 3.41 -22.23
C LEU A 364 -33.31 4.03 -23.59
N GLN A 365 -32.32 4.55 -24.32
CA GLN A 365 -32.49 5.09 -25.68
C GLN A 365 -32.50 4.00 -26.77
N GLY A 366 -32.54 2.71 -26.40
CA GLY A 366 -32.51 1.60 -27.35
C GLY A 366 -31.11 1.31 -27.92
N GLY A 367 -30.06 1.89 -27.32
CA GLY A 367 -28.69 1.52 -27.64
C GLY A 367 -28.40 0.09 -27.20
N THR A 368 -27.62 -0.65 -27.99
CA THR A 368 -27.11 -1.96 -27.58
C THR A 368 -26.21 -1.81 -26.35
N ALA A 369 -26.48 -2.56 -25.29
CA ALA A 369 -25.63 -2.60 -24.11
C ALA A 369 -24.20 -2.96 -24.51
N ASP A 370 -23.22 -2.16 -24.10
CA ASP A 370 -21.81 -2.50 -24.23
C ASP A 370 -21.50 -3.65 -23.25
N PRO A 371 -21.19 -4.87 -23.74
CA PRO A 371 -20.98 -6.01 -22.87
C PRO A 371 -19.82 -5.82 -21.89
N ALA A 372 -18.78 -5.07 -22.30
CA ALA A 372 -17.64 -4.79 -21.43
C ALA A 372 -18.10 -3.96 -20.23
N TRP A 373 -19.00 -3.00 -20.45
CA TRP A 373 -19.47 -2.16 -19.36
C TRP A 373 -20.48 -2.87 -18.45
N THR A 374 -21.36 -3.70 -19.03
CA THR A 374 -22.22 -4.59 -18.24
C THR A 374 -21.40 -5.45 -17.29
N ALA A 375 -20.28 -6.01 -17.78
CA ALA A 375 -19.37 -6.81 -16.98
C ALA A 375 -18.77 -6.01 -15.82
N GLU A 376 -18.32 -4.78 -16.05
CA GLU A 376 -17.77 -3.94 -14.98
C GLU A 376 -18.80 -3.55 -13.91
N LEU A 377 -20.05 -3.24 -14.30
CA LEU A 377 -21.10 -2.96 -13.31
C LEU A 377 -21.44 -4.20 -12.46
N VAL A 378 -21.45 -5.39 -13.08
CA VAL A 378 -21.58 -6.65 -12.34
C VAL A 378 -20.40 -6.83 -11.38
N HIS A 379 -19.18 -6.51 -11.80
CA HIS A 379 -18.01 -6.54 -10.91
C HIS A 379 -18.17 -5.58 -9.73
N TRP A 380 -18.59 -4.34 -9.94
CA TRP A 380 -18.76 -3.35 -8.86
C TRP A 380 -19.85 -3.76 -7.88
N GLN A 381 -20.96 -4.30 -8.38
CA GLN A 381 -22.05 -4.81 -7.53
C GLN A 381 -21.58 -6.01 -6.69
N ARG A 382 -20.87 -6.97 -7.29
CA ARG A 382 -20.32 -8.13 -6.57
C ARG A 382 -19.24 -7.72 -5.57
N ALA A 383 -18.37 -6.77 -5.94
CA ALA A 383 -17.38 -6.21 -5.03
C ALA A 383 -18.06 -5.59 -3.80
N ALA A 384 -19.20 -4.91 -3.97
CA ALA A 384 -19.93 -4.30 -2.85
C ALA A 384 -20.51 -5.35 -1.89
N ALA A 385 -20.76 -6.58 -2.35
CA ALA A 385 -21.20 -7.66 -1.48
C ALA A 385 -20.09 -8.23 -0.59
N VAL A 386 -18.81 -8.05 -0.96
CA VAL A 386 -17.67 -8.69 -0.26
C VAL A 386 -16.63 -7.71 0.31
N LEU A 387 -16.75 -6.43 -0.03
CA LEU A 387 -15.90 -5.34 0.44
C LEU A 387 -16.73 -4.30 1.21
N PRO A 388 -16.80 -4.38 2.55
CA PRO A 388 -17.59 -3.46 3.36
C PRO A 388 -17.23 -1.99 3.18
N ALA A 389 -15.95 -1.67 2.94
CA ALA A 389 -15.49 -0.31 2.69
C ALA A 389 -16.08 0.27 1.39
N TRP A 390 -16.12 -0.55 0.33
CA TRP A 390 -16.73 -0.17 -0.94
C TRP A 390 -18.25 -0.02 -0.83
N GLN A 391 -18.91 -0.98 -0.15
CA GLN A 391 -20.34 -0.91 0.13
C GLN A 391 -20.72 0.35 0.91
N GLY A 392 -19.94 0.67 1.95
CA GLY A 392 -20.13 1.86 2.77
C GLY A 392 -19.92 3.15 1.99
N ALA A 393 -18.93 3.20 1.10
CA ALA A 393 -18.65 4.35 0.26
C ALA A 393 -19.73 4.63 -0.80
N LEU A 394 -20.29 3.58 -1.42
CA LEU A 394 -21.43 3.72 -2.34
C LEU A 394 -22.71 4.19 -1.64
N GLY A 395 -22.91 3.76 -0.38
CA GLY A 395 -24.16 3.97 0.33
C GLY A 395 -25.37 3.28 -0.34
N PRO A 396 -26.58 3.45 0.23
CA PRO A 396 -27.79 2.84 -0.32
C PRO A 396 -28.20 3.44 -1.66
N GLU A 397 -27.86 4.71 -1.93
CA GLU A 397 -28.23 5.39 -3.19
C GLU A 397 -27.37 4.88 -4.34
N GLY A 398 -26.05 4.87 -4.20
CA GLY A 398 -25.15 4.34 -5.23
C GLY A 398 -25.43 2.87 -5.55
N LEU A 399 -25.78 2.04 -4.55
CA LEU A 399 -26.19 0.65 -4.78
C LEU A 399 -27.51 0.54 -5.57
N ARG A 400 -28.48 1.42 -5.30
CA ARG A 400 -29.72 1.50 -6.08
C ARG A 400 -29.44 1.90 -7.52
N ASP A 401 -28.57 2.89 -7.74
CA ASP A 401 -28.21 3.38 -9.06
C ASP A 401 -27.51 2.30 -9.90
N LEU A 402 -26.52 1.60 -9.31
CA LEU A 402 -25.86 0.45 -9.93
C LEU A 402 -26.86 -0.63 -10.36
N THR A 403 -27.81 -0.95 -9.47
CA THR A 403 -28.84 -1.96 -9.73
C THR A 403 -29.82 -1.51 -10.82
N ALA A 404 -30.22 -0.23 -10.80
CA ALA A 404 -31.12 0.35 -11.79
C ALA A 404 -30.47 0.33 -13.19
N ALA A 405 -29.20 0.66 -13.29
CA ALA A 405 -28.49 0.65 -14.57
C ALA A 405 -28.26 -0.77 -15.11
N LEU A 406 -27.92 -1.73 -14.25
CA LEU A 406 -27.87 -3.15 -14.65
C LEU A 406 -29.22 -3.67 -15.16
N ASN A 407 -30.33 -3.22 -14.58
CA ASN A 407 -31.67 -3.61 -15.01
C ASN A 407 -32.12 -2.90 -16.29
N ALA A 408 -31.67 -1.66 -16.54
CA ALA A 408 -32.04 -0.90 -17.74
C ALA A 408 -31.47 -1.49 -19.02
N CYS A 409 -30.43 -2.33 -18.93
CA CYS A 409 -29.73 -2.93 -20.07
C CYS A 409 -29.99 -4.44 -20.20
N ARG A 410 -30.90 -5.00 -19.39
CA ARG A 410 -31.46 -6.34 -19.53
C ARG A 410 -32.73 -6.26 -20.36
#